data_AF-A0A6J6PMC0-F1
#
_entry.id   AF-A0A6J6PMC0-F1
#
_cell.length_a   1.000
_cell.length_b   1.000
_cell.length_c   1.000
_cell.angle_alpha   90.00
_cell.angle_beta   90.00
_cell.angle_gamma   90.00
#
_symmetry.space_group_name_H-M   'P 1'
#
loop_
_entity.id
_entity.type
_entity.pdbx_description
1 polymer ?
#
loop_
_entity_poly.entity_id
_entity_poly.type
_entity_poly.pdbx_seq_one_letter_code
_entity_poly.pdbx_strand_id
1 'polypeptide(L)'
;MIAAPLNLHNYDELGVVWRHRPVPEDDLGIFEAAFFAELRMLLERGERILIHAEELSDRVCGLIAGYLLWNGLVESPPRVVTVIEQLTQRQLGPLGRELVAISLTIPPPSA
;
A
#
# COMPACT_ATOMS: atom_id res chain seq x y z
N MET A 1 -20.66 13.29 -4.81
CA MET A 1 -20.45 12.32 -3.71
C MET A 1 -19.40 12.94 -2.80
N ILE A 2 -19.73 13.22 -1.54
CA ILE A 2 -18.81 13.94 -0.64
C ILE A 2 -17.81 12.92 -0.10
N ALA A 3 -16.70 12.75 -0.81
CA ALA A 3 -15.57 11.93 -0.38
C ALA A 3 -14.69 12.76 0.58
N ALA A 4 -15.12 12.89 1.84
CA ALA A 4 -14.39 13.35 3.06
C ALA A 4 -15.40 13.95 4.07
N PRO A 5 -15.24 13.89 5.42
CA PRO A 5 -14.23 13.28 6.29
C PRO A 5 -14.84 12.33 7.35
N LEU A 6 -16.02 11.74 7.12
CA LEU A 6 -16.76 10.98 8.16
C LEU A 6 -15.90 9.88 8.80
N ASN A 7 -15.15 9.12 8.02
CA ASN A 7 -14.32 8.06 8.56
C ASN A 7 -13.22 8.58 9.48
N LEU A 8 -12.64 9.75 9.19
CA LEU A 8 -11.59 10.33 10.04
C LEU A 8 -12.17 10.74 11.41
N HIS A 9 -13.34 11.37 11.40
CA HIS A 9 -14.04 11.71 12.63
C HIS A 9 -14.40 10.45 13.45
N ASN A 10 -14.89 9.41 12.78
CA ASN A 10 -15.20 8.14 13.44
C ASN A 10 -13.95 7.48 14.05
N TYR A 11 -12.77 7.61 13.42
CA TYR A 11 -11.52 7.13 13.98
C TYR A 11 -11.13 7.87 15.26
N ASP A 12 -11.34 9.20 15.30
CA ASP A 12 -11.14 10.00 16.51
C ASP A 12 -12.09 9.56 17.64
N GLU A 13 -13.39 9.35 17.33
CA GLU A 13 -14.38 8.88 18.31
C GLU A 13 -14.07 7.49 18.86
N LEU A 14 -13.55 6.58 18.02
CA LEU A 14 -13.16 5.23 18.41
C LEU A 14 -11.79 5.18 19.11
N GLY A 15 -11.07 6.31 19.20
CA GLY A 15 -9.75 6.38 19.83
C GLY A 15 -8.68 5.57 19.11
N VAL A 16 -8.84 5.31 17.81
CA VAL A 16 -7.84 4.58 17.01
C VAL A 16 -6.79 5.56 16.47
N VAL A 17 -5.52 5.19 16.58
CA VAL A 17 -4.43 5.97 15.96
C VAL A 17 -4.52 5.80 14.45
N TRP A 18 -4.70 6.90 13.71
CA TRP A 18 -4.83 6.88 12.26
C TRP A 18 -3.85 7.82 11.57
N ARG A 19 -3.53 7.49 10.31
CA ARG A 19 -2.75 8.33 9.39
C ARG A 19 -3.47 8.39 8.05
N HIS A 20 -3.81 9.60 7.60
CA HIS A 20 -4.39 9.79 6.26
C HIS A 20 -3.28 10.05 5.25
N ARG A 21 -3.26 9.24 4.19
CA ARG A 21 -2.30 9.31 3.09
C ARG A 21 -3.06 9.34 1.77
N PRO A 22 -3.47 10.53 1.29
CA PRO A 22 -4.08 10.66 -0.03
C PRO A 22 -3.11 10.18 -1.10
N VAL A 23 -3.57 9.29 -1.98
CA VAL A 23 -2.78 8.86 -3.14
C VAL A 23 -2.85 9.98 -4.19
N PRO A 24 -1.72 10.55 -4.64
CA PRO A 24 -1.72 11.58 -5.66
C PRO A 24 -2.09 11.00 -7.04
N GLU A 25 -2.48 11.86 -7.97
CA GLU A 25 -2.70 11.47 -9.37
C GLU A 25 -1.36 11.26 -10.10
N ASP A 26 -0.37 12.11 -9.82
CA ASP A 26 0.99 12.07 -10.34
C ASP A 26 2.00 11.66 -9.25
N ASP A 27 3.27 11.50 -9.61
CA ASP A 27 4.38 11.25 -8.67
C ASP A 27 4.19 10.01 -7.77
N LEU A 28 3.53 8.97 -8.29
CA LEU A 28 3.25 7.73 -7.57
C LEU A 28 4.51 7.08 -6.98
N GLY A 29 5.66 7.15 -7.65
CA GLY A 29 6.91 6.61 -7.10
C GLY A 29 7.42 7.33 -5.85
N ILE A 30 7.23 8.65 -5.77
CA ILE A 30 7.56 9.44 -4.57
C ILE A 30 6.60 9.06 -3.43
N PHE A 31 5.31 8.92 -3.77
CA PHE A 31 4.31 8.47 -2.81
C PHE A 31 4.60 7.07 -2.28
N GLU A 32 4.88 6.10 -3.15
CA GLU A 32 5.23 4.73 -2.79
C GLU A 32 6.46 4.69 -1.88
N ALA A 33 7.52 5.43 -2.21
CA ALA A 33 8.73 5.46 -1.39
C ALA A 33 8.45 5.95 0.05
N ALA A 34 7.67 7.04 0.17
CA ALA A 34 7.29 7.58 1.47
C ALA A 34 6.37 6.62 2.25
N PHE A 35 5.38 6.06 1.56
CA PHE A 35 4.41 5.12 2.15
C PHE A 35 5.08 3.82 2.61
N PHE A 36 5.96 3.25 1.80
CA PHE A 36 6.68 2.01 2.14
C PHE A 36 7.63 2.19 3.30
N ALA A 37 8.37 3.31 3.35
CA ALA A 37 9.24 3.63 4.48
C ALA A 37 8.45 3.79 5.79
N GLU A 38 7.30 4.47 5.74
CA GLU A 38 6.41 4.60 6.89
C GLU A 38 5.85 3.24 7.34
N LEU A 39 5.32 2.45 6.41
CA LEU A 39 4.76 1.13 6.69
C LEU A 39 5.81 0.20 7.32
N ARG A 40 7.02 0.16 6.74
CA ARG A 40 8.13 -0.64 7.28
C ARG A 40 8.47 -0.24 8.70
N MET A 41 8.65 1.06 8.96
CA MET A 41 8.97 1.59 10.29
C MET A 41 7.92 1.18 11.34
N LEU A 42 6.64 1.25 11.01
CA LEU A 42 5.56 0.88 11.93
C LEU A 42 5.56 -0.63 12.20
N LEU A 43 5.75 -1.44 11.16
CA LEU A 43 5.82 -2.90 11.30
C LEU A 43 7.05 -3.35 12.10
N GLU A 44 8.21 -2.70 11.92
CA GLU A 44 9.43 -2.96 12.71
C GLU A 44 9.26 -2.64 14.20
N ARG A 45 8.35 -1.71 14.55
CA ARG A 45 7.95 -1.42 15.94
C ARG A 45 6.99 -2.46 16.52
N GLY A 46 6.57 -3.45 15.73
CA GLY A 46 5.60 -4.47 16.12
C GLY A 46 4.15 -3.99 16.06
N GLU A 47 3.87 -2.86 15.40
CA GLU A 47 2.52 -2.36 15.24
C GLU A 47 1.71 -3.25 14.27
N ARG A 48 0.41 -3.41 14.56
CA ARG A 48 -0.54 -4.08 13.65
C ARG A 48 -1.28 -3.01 12.85
N ILE A 49 -1.07 -3.01 11.54
CA ILE A 49 -1.56 -1.95 10.65
C ILE A 49 -2.78 -2.43 9.87
N LEU A 50 -3.85 -1.63 9.92
CA LEU A 50 -5.02 -1.77 9.04
C LEU A 50 -4.96 -0.66 7.99
N ILE A 51 -4.95 -1.03 6.72
CA ILE A 51 -5.04 -0.09 5.59
C ILE A 51 -6.49 -0.07 5.13
N HIS A 52 -7.10 1.12 5.16
CA HIS A 52 -8.49 1.34 4.79
C HIS A 52 -8.57 2.25 3.55
N ALA A 53 -9.32 1.81 2.54
CA ALA A 53 -9.85 2.62 1.46
C ALA A 53 -11.35 2.31 1.28
N GLU A 54 -12.09 3.11 0.50
CA GLU A 54 -13.53 2.89 0.27
C GLU A 54 -13.83 1.48 -0.24
N GLU A 55 -12.92 0.94 -1.05
CA GLU A 55 -12.91 -0.45 -1.48
C GLU A 55 -11.48 -1.00 -1.47
N LEU A 56 -11.35 -2.31 -1.34
CA LEU A 56 -10.11 -2.99 -1.67
C LEU A 56 -9.97 -2.94 -3.20
N SER A 57 -9.36 -1.89 -3.75
CA SER A 57 -9.20 -1.69 -5.21
C SER A 57 -7.87 -2.25 -5.72
N ASP A 58 -7.71 -2.32 -7.05
CA ASP A 58 -6.44 -2.67 -7.69
C ASP A 58 -5.30 -1.78 -7.20
N ARG A 59 -5.59 -0.51 -6.90
CA ARG A 59 -4.61 0.44 -6.35
C ARG A 59 -4.11 -0.01 -4.98
N VAL A 60 -5.01 -0.39 -4.06
CA VAL A 60 -4.61 -0.89 -2.74
C VAL A 60 -3.80 -2.18 -2.88
N CYS A 61 -4.27 -3.13 -3.70
CA CYS A 61 -3.56 -4.38 -3.91
C CYS A 61 -2.18 -4.19 -4.56
N GLY A 62 -2.07 -3.31 -5.55
CA GLY A 62 -0.82 -2.96 -6.21
C GLY A 62 0.17 -2.31 -5.26
N LEU A 63 -0.29 -1.40 -4.38
CA LEU A 63 0.55 -0.75 -3.38
C LEU A 63 1.14 -1.78 -2.39
N ILE A 64 0.35 -2.75 -1.93
CA ILE A 64 0.85 -3.82 -1.05
C ILE A 64 1.76 -4.78 -1.81
N ALA A 65 1.44 -5.11 -3.06
CA ALA A 65 2.34 -5.88 -3.92
C ALA A 65 3.71 -5.20 -4.06
N GLY A 66 3.70 -3.90 -4.36
CA GLY A 66 4.87 -3.05 -4.44
C GLY A 66 5.69 -3.07 -3.15
N TYR A 67 5.04 -2.91 -1.99
CA TYR A 67 5.69 -2.98 -0.68
C TYR A 67 6.38 -4.33 -0.44
N LEU A 68 5.70 -5.45 -0.70
CA LEU A 68 6.26 -6.79 -0.51
C LEU A 68 7.52 -7.01 -1.37
N LEU A 69 7.52 -6.47 -2.59
CA LEU A 69 8.65 -6.54 -3.51
C LEU A 69 9.79 -5.61 -3.07
N TRP A 70 9.48 -4.33 -2.81
CA TRP A 70 10.45 -3.32 -2.37
C TRP A 70 11.14 -3.71 -1.06
N ASN A 71 10.39 -4.30 -0.12
CA ASN A 71 10.93 -4.76 1.16
C ASN A 71 11.63 -6.13 1.08
N GLY A 72 11.73 -6.74 -0.10
CA GLY A 72 12.39 -8.03 -0.30
C GLY A 72 11.67 -9.23 0.33
N LEU A 73 10.40 -9.10 0.71
CA LEU A 73 9.58 -10.21 1.23
C LEU A 73 9.14 -11.18 0.14
N VAL A 74 9.09 -10.69 -1.10
CA VAL A 74 8.85 -11.50 -2.30
C VAL A 74 9.90 -11.16 -3.35
N GLU A 75 10.49 -12.20 -3.95
CA GLU A 75 11.73 -12.11 -4.71
C GLU A 75 11.56 -11.57 -6.14
N SER A 76 10.35 -11.56 -6.71
CA SER A 76 10.15 -11.15 -8.10
C SER A 76 8.77 -10.56 -8.40
N PRO A 77 8.66 -9.71 -9.44
CA PRO A 77 7.38 -9.12 -9.85
C PRO A 77 6.30 -10.15 -10.23
N PRO A 78 6.57 -11.20 -11.04
CA PRO A 78 5.54 -12.20 -11.32
C PRO A 78 5.06 -12.93 -10.07
N ARG A 79 5.99 -13.23 -9.15
CA ARG A 79 5.65 -13.92 -7.89
C ARG A 79 4.79 -13.05 -6.98
N VAL A 80 5.08 -11.76 -6.86
CA VAL A 80 4.31 -10.87 -5.98
C VAL A 80 2.89 -10.66 -6.49
N VAL A 81 2.70 -10.60 -7.81
CA VAL A 81 1.36 -10.60 -8.43
C VAL A 81 0.62 -11.86 -8.03
N THR A 82 1.20 -13.05 -8.22
CA THR A 82 0.56 -14.32 -7.84
C THR A 82 0.18 -14.35 -6.35
N VAL A 83 1.07 -13.90 -5.46
CA VAL A 83 0.81 -13.88 -4.00
C VAL A 83 -0.39 -12.99 -3.69
N ILE A 84 -0.44 -11.78 -4.24
CA ILE A 84 -1.54 -10.85 -3.97
C ILE A 84 -2.85 -11.35 -4.56
N GLU A 85 -2.83 -11.93 -5.76
CA GLU A 85 -4.03 -12.51 -6.37
C GLU A 85 -4.58 -13.67 -5.54
N GLN A 86 -3.71 -14.50 -4.95
CA GLN A 86 -4.12 -15.56 -4.04
C GLN A 86 -4.65 -15.03 -2.71
N LEU A 87 -4.02 -14.02 -2.11
CA LEU A 87 -4.48 -13.44 -0.85
C LEU A 87 -5.84 -12.75 -1.00
N THR A 88 -6.10 -12.17 -2.18
CA THR A 88 -7.29 -11.35 -2.44
C THR A 88 -8.36 -12.08 -3.25
N GLN A 89 -8.07 -13.29 -3.72
CA GLN A 89 -8.95 -14.14 -4.54
C GLN A 89 -9.46 -13.43 -5.82
N ARG A 90 -8.63 -12.59 -6.43
CA ARG A 90 -8.95 -11.86 -7.66
C ARG A 90 -7.69 -11.56 -8.46
N GLN A 91 -7.85 -11.29 -9.75
CA GLN A 91 -6.73 -10.86 -10.58
C GLN A 91 -6.34 -9.40 -10.27
N LEU A 92 -5.05 -9.11 -10.32
CA LEU A 92 -4.53 -7.76 -10.19
C LEU A 92 -4.60 -7.07 -11.55
N GLY A 93 -5.44 -6.04 -11.66
CA GLY A 93 -5.61 -5.32 -12.92
C GLY A 93 -4.44 -4.39 -13.29
N PRO A 94 -4.56 -3.67 -14.43
CA PRO A 94 -3.47 -2.90 -15.01
C PRO A 94 -2.88 -1.85 -14.06
N LEU A 95 -3.73 -1.11 -13.35
CA LEU A 95 -3.28 -0.08 -12.41
C LEU A 95 -2.44 -0.67 -11.25
N GLY A 96 -2.85 -1.82 -10.73
CA GLY A 96 -2.09 -2.49 -9.68
C GLY A 96 -0.74 -3.01 -10.17
N ARG A 97 -0.67 -3.48 -11.42
CA ARG A 97 0.58 -3.93 -12.06
C ARG A 97 1.51 -2.76 -12.38
N GLU A 98 0.96 -1.60 -12.72
CA GLU A 98 1.72 -0.37 -12.92
C GLU A 98 2.41 0.07 -11.62
N LEU A 99 1.70 0.04 -10.49
CA LEU A 99 2.29 0.30 -9.16
C LEU A 99 3.45 -0.65 -8.86
N VAL A 100 3.28 -1.95 -9.09
CA VAL A 100 4.38 -2.94 -8.94
C VAL A 100 5.59 -2.58 -9.82
N ALA A 101 5.35 -2.13 -11.05
CA ALA A 101 6.42 -1.71 -11.94
C ALA A 101 7.13 -0.43 -11.46
N ILE A 102 6.39 0.53 -10.91
CA ILE A 102 6.94 1.76 -10.31
C ILE A 102 7.79 1.40 -9.09
N SER A 103 7.33 0.50 -8.23
CA SER A 103 8.04 0.09 -7.02
C SER A 103 9.45 -0.47 -7.31
N LEU A 104 9.67 -1.09 -8.47
CA LEU A 104 10.99 -1.58 -8.90
C LEU A 104 12.01 -0.47 -9.15
N THR A 105 11.54 0.76 -9.38
CA THR A 105 12.40 1.93 -9.60
C THR A 105 12.82 2.59 -8.29
N ILE A 106 12.20 2.21 -7.18
CA ILE A 106 12.47 2.77 -5.86
C ILE A 106 13.68 2.03 -5.27
N PRO A 107 14.71 2.74 -4.78
CA PRO A 107 15.85 2.11 -4.12
C PRO A 107 15.37 1.23 -2.95
N PRO A 108 15.87 -0.01 -2.82
CA PRO A 108 15.47 -0.88 -1.72
C PRO A 108 15.83 -0.23 -0.37
N PRO A 109 15.11 -0.59 0.70
CA PRO A 109 15.40 -0.03 2.00
C PRO A 109 16.82 -0.41 2.45
N SER A 110 17.49 0.52 3.13
CA SER A 110 18.78 0.23 3.74
C SER A 110 18.65 -0.88 4.79
N ALA A 111 19.66 -1.75 4.88
CA ALA A 111 19.71 -2.86 5.81
C ALA A 111 19.88 -2.39 7.26
#